data_AF-A0AAV9LHX3-F1
#
_entry.id   AF-A0AAV9LHX3-F1
#
_cell.length_a   1.000
_cell.length_b   1.000
_cell.length_c   1.000
_cell.angle_alpha   90.00
_cell.angle_beta   90.00
_cell.angle_gamma   90.00
#
_symmetry.space_group_name_H-M   'P 1'
#
loop_
_entity.id
_entity.type
_entity.pdbx_description
1 polymer ?
#
loop_
_entity_poly.entity_id
_entity_poly.type
_entity_poly.pdbx_seq_one_letter_code
_entity_poly.pdbx_strand_id
1 'polypeptide(L)'
;MQVVNADIVTTPKSSDEFSDDGRLVIEHGGRKKSDTAALVEQSLQRFKYEIQEILVSYFCRILLSNFEAIYKLRYKRPLDYESFGVTELEQLLEKVKDAVVMQEEPASKRRFLAAVGR
;
A
#
# COMPACT_ATOMS: atom_id res chain seq x y z
N MET A 1 65.23 12.94 5.89
CA MET A 1 64.43 14.15 6.20
C MET A 1 63.23 13.63 7.01
N GLN A 2 63.18 13.82 8.34
CA GLN A 2 62.77 15.07 9.03
C GLN A 2 61.37 15.50 8.56
N VAL A 3 60.33 15.73 9.38
CA VAL A 3 60.19 15.85 10.84
C VAL A 3 58.70 15.69 11.20
N VAL A 4 58.52 15.35 12.47
CA VAL A 4 57.38 15.38 13.39
C VAL A 4 56.22 16.38 13.17
N ASN A 5 55.02 15.88 13.47
CA ASN A 5 53.94 16.40 14.33
C ASN A 5 53.72 17.92 14.48
N ALA A 6 52.45 18.33 14.34
CA ALA A 6 51.89 19.44 15.09
C ALA A 6 50.63 18.95 15.83
N ASP A 7 50.81 18.82 17.13
CA ASP A 7 49.87 18.46 18.19
C ASP A 7 49.46 19.77 18.88
N ILE A 8 48.16 20.05 19.06
CA ILE A 8 47.67 20.88 20.19
C ILE A 8 46.15 20.67 20.34
N VAL A 9 45.70 19.86 21.30
CA VAL A 9 45.29 20.23 22.67
C VAL A 9 44.09 21.19 22.70
N THR A 10 42.94 20.79 23.24
CA THR A 10 42.64 20.99 24.67
C THR A 10 41.65 19.94 25.18
N THR A 11 42.01 19.38 26.32
CA THR A 11 41.29 18.39 27.14
C THR A 11 40.34 19.10 28.14
N PRO A 12 39.92 18.50 29.27
CA PRO A 12 38.60 17.95 29.52
C PRO A 12 37.78 18.77 30.54
N LYS A 13 36.46 18.61 30.59
CA LYS A 13 35.74 18.84 31.85
C LYS A 13 34.47 18.01 31.96
N SER A 14 34.56 17.02 32.84
CA SER A 14 33.45 16.33 33.51
C SER A 14 32.50 17.32 34.19
N SER A 15 31.20 17.03 34.17
CA SER A 15 30.28 17.28 35.30
C SER A 15 29.12 16.31 35.19
N ASP A 16 29.08 15.37 36.11
CA ASP A 16 27.94 14.52 36.45
C ASP A 16 27.02 15.37 37.35
N GLU A 17 25.80 15.64 36.92
CA GLU A 17 24.71 16.07 37.81
C GLU A 17 23.49 15.21 37.52
N PHE A 18 23.16 14.38 38.51
CA PHE A 18 21.90 13.65 38.62
C PHE A 18 20.71 14.62 38.54
N SER A 19 19.75 14.35 37.67
CA SER A 19 18.39 14.83 37.85
C SER A 19 17.43 13.66 37.68
N ASP A 20 17.28 12.94 38.78
CA ASP A 20 16.12 12.13 39.10
C ASP A 20 14.94 13.06 39.37
N ASP A 21 13.93 13.04 38.51
CA ASP A 21 12.51 12.93 38.88
C ASP A 21 11.64 12.97 37.60
N GLY A 22 10.60 12.15 37.57
CA GLY A 22 9.45 12.41 36.69
C GLY A 22 9.33 11.53 35.45
N ARG A 23 9.09 10.24 35.67
CA ARG A 23 8.20 9.36 34.89
C ARG A 23 7.46 10.07 33.72
N LEU A 24 8.03 10.06 32.52
CA LEU A 24 7.22 10.25 31.31
C LEU A 24 6.62 8.89 30.93
N VAL A 25 5.53 8.52 31.63
CA VAL A 25 4.52 7.67 30.99
C VAL A 25 3.93 8.52 29.88
N ILE A 26 4.49 8.36 28.70
CA ILE A 26 3.73 8.63 27.51
C ILE A 26 3.64 7.31 26.77
N GLU A 27 2.85 6.41 27.35
CA GLU A 27 2.11 5.45 26.56
C GLU A 27 1.12 6.23 25.66
N HIS A 28 1.61 6.81 24.57
CA HIS A 28 0.75 7.20 23.46
C HIS A 28 0.54 5.99 22.54
N GLY A 29 -0.01 4.92 23.11
CA GLY A 29 -0.58 3.79 22.39
C GLY A 29 -1.91 4.16 21.72
N GLY A 30 -1.91 5.18 20.84
CA GLY A 30 -3.17 5.78 20.38
C GLY A 30 -3.22 6.33 18.96
N ARG A 31 -2.24 6.08 18.07
CA ARG A 31 -2.24 6.73 16.74
C ARG A 31 -1.83 5.90 15.52
N LYS A 32 -1.97 4.56 15.53
CA LYS A 32 -1.68 3.75 14.32
C LYS A 32 -2.87 3.47 13.40
N LYS A 33 -4.12 3.53 13.90
CA LYS A 33 -5.30 3.18 13.08
C LYS A 33 -5.58 4.16 11.94
N SER A 34 -5.33 5.45 12.16
CA SER A 34 -5.61 6.50 11.17
C SER A 34 -4.69 6.41 9.95
N ASP A 35 -3.40 6.14 10.19
CA ASP A 35 -2.40 6.15 9.12
C ASP A 35 -2.56 4.93 8.20
N THR A 36 -2.85 3.75 8.77
CA THR A 36 -3.06 2.54 7.97
C THR A 36 -4.32 2.63 7.10
N ALA A 37 -5.42 3.18 7.62
CA ALA A 37 -6.66 3.33 6.85
C ALA A 37 -6.47 4.30 5.66
N ALA A 38 -5.74 5.39 5.87
CA ALA A 38 -5.43 6.35 4.81
C ALA A 38 -4.57 5.73 3.68
N LEU A 39 -3.59 4.89 4.05
CA LEU A 39 -2.75 4.18 3.07
C LEU A 39 -3.56 3.17 2.26
N VAL A 40 -4.48 2.42 2.90
CA VAL A 40 -5.38 1.49 2.21
C VAL A 40 -6.28 2.24 1.23
N GLU A 41 -6.87 3.37 1.65
CA GLU A 41 -7.71 4.18 0.77
C GLU A 41 -6.91 4.69 -0.45
N GLN A 42 -5.69 5.19 -0.23
CA GLN A 42 -4.82 5.62 -1.34
C GLN A 42 -4.49 4.47 -2.31
N SER A 43 -4.26 3.26 -1.79
CA SER A 43 -4.04 2.07 -2.62
C SER A 43 -5.29 1.69 -3.40
N LEU A 44 -6.49 1.74 -2.79
CA LEU A 44 -7.76 1.49 -3.48
C LEU A 44 -8.00 2.50 -4.61
N GLN A 45 -7.75 3.78 -4.37
CA GLN A 45 -7.89 4.81 -5.41
C GLN A 45 -6.96 4.55 -6.59
N ARG A 46 -5.69 4.20 -6.33
CA ARG A 46 -4.75 3.81 -7.40
C ARG A 46 -5.26 2.58 -8.16
N PHE A 47 -5.70 1.55 -7.44
CA PHE A 47 -6.23 0.34 -8.05
C PHE A 47 -7.47 0.61 -8.93
N LYS A 48 -8.36 1.55 -8.54
CA LYS A 48 -9.51 1.96 -9.35
C LYS A 48 -9.10 2.51 -10.73
N TYR A 49 -8.08 3.36 -10.77
CA TYR A 49 -7.56 3.85 -12.04
C TYR A 49 -6.96 2.71 -12.87
N GLU A 50 -6.16 1.84 -12.23
CA GLU A 50 -5.49 0.75 -12.92
C GLU A 50 -6.47 -0.26 -13.54
N ILE A 51 -7.51 -0.65 -12.80
CA ILE A 51 -8.51 -1.59 -13.32
C ILE A 51 -9.33 -0.96 -14.45
N GLN A 52 -9.63 0.34 -14.40
CA GLN A 52 -10.32 1.05 -15.47
C GLN A 52 -9.46 1.13 -16.74
N GLU A 53 -8.16 1.43 -16.62
CA GLU A 53 -7.23 1.43 -17.76
C GLU A 53 -7.15 0.05 -18.44
N ILE A 54 -7.08 -1.02 -17.65
CA ILE A 54 -7.13 -2.38 -18.18
C ILE A 54 -8.46 -2.60 -18.91
N LEU A 55 -9.60 -2.27 -18.29
CA LEU A 55 -10.91 -2.47 -18.91
C LEU A 55 -11.05 -1.71 -20.24
N VAL A 56 -10.59 -0.46 -20.32
CA VAL A 56 -10.56 0.32 -21.57
C VAL A 56 -9.72 -0.38 -22.64
N SER A 57 -8.59 -1.00 -22.26
CA SER A 57 -7.69 -1.71 -23.18
C SER A 57 -8.24 -3.06 -23.66
N TYR A 58 -9.15 -3.68 -22.91
CA TYR A 58 -9.68 -5.03 -23.15
C TYR A 58 -11.19 -5.04 -23.46
N PHE A 59 -11.69 -4.01 -24.16
CA PHE A 59 -13.11 -3.89 -24.57
C PHE A 59 -14.11 -4.07 -23.42
N CYS A 60 -13.76 -3.61 -22.22
CA CYS A 60 -14.58 -3.61 -21.02
C CYS A 60 -15.09 -4.99 -20.57
N ARG A 61 -14.46 -6.10 -20.98
CA ARG A 61 -14.88 -7.44 -20.57
C ARG A 61 -13.69 -8.38 -20.37
N ILE A 62 -13.43 -8.72 -19.11
CA ILE A 62 -12.30 -9.59 -18.72
C ILE A 62 -12.84 -10.78 -17.92
N LEU A 63 -12.45 -12.00 -18.25
CA LEU A 63 -12.73 -13.16 -17.39
C LEU A 63 -12.09 -12.95 -16.02
N LEU A 64 -12.86 -13.11 -14.95
CA LEU A 64 -12.38 -12.91 -13.58
C LEU A 64 -11.14 -13.77 -13.30
N SER A 65 -11.14 -15.02 -13.77
CA SER A 65 -10.00 -15.96 -13.65
C SER A 65 -8.71 -15.48 -14.32
N ASN A 66 -8.80 -14.57 -15.30
CA ASN A 66 -7.64 -14.10 -16.06
C ASN A 66 -7.15 -12.74 -15.55
N PHE A 67 -7.89 -12.10 -14.65
CA PHE A 67 -7.65 -10.71 -14.25
C PHE A 67 -6.26 -10.53 -13.63
N GLU A 68 -5.87 -11.37 -12.67
CA GLU A 68 -4.55 -11.26 -12.02
C GLU A 68 -3.38 -11.41 -12.99
N ALA A 69 -3.53 -12.34 -13.96
CA ALA A 69 -2.52 -12.54 -15.00
C ALA A 69 -2.38 -11.31 -15.90
N ILE A 70 -3.51 -10.68 -16.26
CA ILE A 70 -3.54 -9.44 -17.04
C ILE A 70 -2.96 -8.28 -16.23
N TYR A 71 -3.32 -8.15 -14.95
CA TYR A 71 -2.80 -7.12 -14.05
C TYR A 71 -1.27 -7.23 -13.95
N LYS A 72 -0.75 -8.43 -13.71
CA LYS A 72 0.68 -8.71 -13.66
C LYS A 72 1.38 -8.41 -14.98
N LEU A 73 0.76 -8.75 -16.10
CA LEU A 73 1.31 -8.47 -17.43
C LEU A 73 1.41 -6.96 -17.70
N ARG A 74 0.38 -6.20 -17.33
CA ARG A 74 0.27 -4.76 -17.59
C ARG A 74 1.17 -3.93 -16.68
N TYR A 75 1.13 -4.17 -15.37
CA TYR A 75 1.84 -3.36 -14.37
C TYR A 75 3.17 -3.97 -13.90
N LYS A 76 3.57 -5.11 -14.46
CA LYS A 76 4.83 -5.82 -14.15
C LYS A 76 4.99 -6.17 -12.67
N ARG A 77 3.88 -6.29 -11.93
CA ARG A 77 3.83 -6.65 -10.51
C ARG A 77 2.58 -7.46 -10.19
N PRO A 78 2.62 -8.41 -9.23
CA PRO A 78 1.42 -9.09 -8.78
C PRO A 78 0.46 -8.12 -8.09
N LEU A 79 -0.80 -8.53 -7.96
CA LEU A 79 -1.80 -7.81 -7.17
C LEU A 79 -1.51 -8.03 -5.69
N ASP A 80 -1.36 -6.95 -4.93
CA ASP A 80 -0.97 -6.99 -3.51
C ASP A 80 -2.19 -6.84 -2.60
N TYR A 81 -2.83 -7.97 -2.26
CA TYR A 81 -4.03 -8.02 -1.43
C TYR A 81 -3.85 -7.39 -0.04
N GLU A 82 -2.68 -7.56 0.57
CA GLU A 82 -2.39 -7.04 1.91
C GLU A 82 -2.43 -5.51 1.92
N SER A 83 -1.92 -4.86 0.87
CA SER A 83 -1.96 -3.40 0.73
C SER A 83 -3.38 -2.82 0.67
N PHE A 84 -4.37 -3.64 0.32
CA PHE A 84 -5.78 -3.27 0.28
C PHE A 84 -6.55 -3.75 1.53
N GLY A 85 -5.89 -4.46 2.44
CA GLY A 85 -6.50 -5.06 3.63
C GLY A 85 -7.58 -6.09 3.28
N VAL A 86 -7.31 -6.95 2.30
CA VAL A 86 -8.16 -8.08 1.88
C VAL A 86 -7.30 -9.33 1.63
N THR A 87 -7.92 -10.48 1.40
CA THR A 87 -7.22 -11.75 1.14
C THR A 87 -7.49 -12.34 -0.24
N GLU A 88 -8.47 -11.83 -0.97
CA GLU A 88 -8.93 -12.38 -2.24
C GLU A 88 -9.45 -11.29 -3.19
N LEU A 89 -9.53 -11.64 -4.47
CA LEU A 89 -9.96 -10.74 -5.54
C LEU A 89 -11.39 -10.25 -5.34
N GLU A 90 -12.32 -11.13 -4.99
CA GLU A 90 -13.72 -10.81 -4.79
C GLU A 90 -13.92 -9.73 -3.72
N GLN A 91 -13.20 -9.84 -2.59
CA GLN A 91 -13.22 -8.81 -1.53
C GLN A 91 -12.66 -7.47 -2.02
N LEU A 92 -11.59 -7.49 -2.82
CA LEU A 92 -11.03 -6.27 -3.39
C LEU A 92 -12.03 -5.58 -4.32
N LEU A 93 -12.69 -6.35 -5.19
CA LEU A 93 -13.66 -5.85 -6.15
C LEU A 93 -14.89 -5.26 -5.47
N GLU A 94 -15.35 -5.85 -4.35
CA GLU A 94 -16.43 -5.29 -3.53
C GLU A 94 -16.09 -3.88 -3.01
N LYS A 95 -14.81 -3.64 -2.64
CA LYS A 95 -14.33 -2.31 -2.20
C LYS A 95 -14.29 -1.27 -3.32
N VAL A 96 -14.27 -1.70 -4.59
CA VAL A 96 -14.19 -0.82 -5.77
C VAL A 96 -15.38 -0.98 -6.72
N LYS A 97 -16.53 -1.42 -6.19
CA LYS A 97 -17.75 -1.64 -6.97
C LYS A 97 -18.32 -0.39 -7.65
N ASP A 98 -17.87 0.79 -7.24
CA ASP A 98 -18.17 2.06 -7.89
C ASP A 98 -17.41 2.26 -9.21
N ALA A 99 -16.34 1.50 -9.44
CA ALA A 99 -15.54 1.53 -10.67
C ALA A 99 -15.83 0.33 -11.59
N VAL A 100 -16.10 -0.85 -11.02
CA VAL A 100 -16.27 -2.10 -11.77
C VAL A 100 -17.42 -2.95 -11.24
N VAL A 101 -18.01 -3.75 -12.13
CA VAL A 101 -19.05 -4.72 -11.79
C VAL A 101 -18.60 -6.13 -12.16
N MET A 102 -18.95 -7.09 -11.30
CA MET A 102 -18.80 -8.51 -11.57
C MET A 102 -20.10 -9.05 -12.16
N GLN A 103 -20.05 -9.60 -13.36
CA GLN A 103 -21.20 -10.18 -14.07
C GLN A 103 -21.03 -11.69 -14.20
N GLU A 104 -22.07 -12.46 -13.88
CA GLU A 104 -22.11 -13.90 -14.15
C GLU A 104 -22.92 -14.17 -15.41
N GLU A 105 -22.35 -14.93 -16.34
CA GLU A 105 -23.07 -15.38 -17.53
C GLU A 105 -23.98 -16.57 -17.18
N PRO A 106 -25.31 -16.48 -17.43
CA PRO A 106 -26.26 -17.49 -16.96
C PRO A 106 -26.06 -18.86 -17.60
N ALA A 107 -25.59 -18.92 -18.85
CA ALA A 107 -25.36 -20.17 -19.58
C ALA A 107 -24.11 -20.91 -19.10
N SER A 108 -22.98 -20.21 -18.99
CA SER A 108 -21.68 -20.82 -18.71
C SER A 108 -21.25 -20.75 -17.24
N LYS A 109 -21.98 -20.00 -16.40
CA LYS A 109 -21.58 -19.66 -15.01
C LYS A 109 -20.22 -18.98 -14.90
N ARG A 110 -19.76 -18.36 -16.00
CA ARG A 110 -18.49 -17.64 -16.07
C ARG A 110 -18.65 -16.24 -15.51
N ARG A 111 -17.70 -15.82 -14.68
CA ARG A 111 -17.66 -14.49 -14.06
C ARG A 111 -16.77 -13.56 -14.87
N PHE A 112 -17.25 -12.35 -15.13
CA PHE A 112 -16.58 -11.32 -15.91
C PHE A 112 -16.52 -10.01 -15.13
N LEU A 113 -15.41 -9.28 -15.31
CA LEU A 113 -15.26 -7.90 -14.91
C LEU A 113 -15.67 -6.99 -16.06
N ALA A 114 -16.49 -5.99 -15.74
CA ALA A 114 -16.88 -4.93 -16.66
C ALA A 114 -16.84 -3.57 -15.97
N ALA A 115 -16.69 -2.50 -16.75
CA ALA A 115 -16.78 -1.14 -16.24
C ALA A 115 -18.23 -0.80 -15.83
N VAL A 116 -18.39 0.02 -14.79
CA VAL A 116 -19.69 0.63 -14.49
C VAL A 116 -20.05 1.57 -15.64
N GLY A 117 -21.11 1.26 -16.38
CA GLY A 117 -21.69 2.19 -17.34
C GLY A 117 -22.25 3.41 -16.61
N ARG A 118 -21.68 4.58 -16.84
CA ARG A 118 -22.25 5.85 -16.39
C ARG A 118 -23.14 6.44 -17.48
#